data_AF-A0A8J2JME4-F1
#
_entry.id   AF-A0A8J2JME4-F1
#
_cell.length_a   1.000
_cell.length_b   1.000
_cell.length_c   1.000
_cell.angle_alpha   90.00
_cell.angle_beta   90.00
_cell.angle_gamma   90.00
#
_symmetry.space_group_name_H-M   'P 1'
#
loop_
_entity.id
_entity.type
_entity.pdbx_description
1 polymer ?
#
loop_
_entity_poly.entity_id
_entity_poly.type
_entity_poly.pdbx_seq_one_letter_code
_entity_poly.pdbx_strand_id
1 'polypeptide(L)' 'MMTGSMVSSLVSDSFGRKRGYLFVTLCMGFFGMLPAIAIGPGTYAVSRFL' A
#
# COMPACT_ATOMS: atom_id res chain seq x y z
N MET A 1 6.05 4.86 7.42
CA MET A 1 5.26 5.84 6.63
C MET A 1 6.09 6.71 5.66
N MET A 2 7.43 6.79 5.77
CA MET A 2 8.26 7.61 4.85
C MET A 2 8.60 6.93 3.51
N THR A 3 8.66 5.58 3.48
CA THR A 3 9.07 4.82 2.30
C THR A 3 7.97 4.73 1.24
N GLY A 4 6.70 4.63 1.64
CA GLY A 4 5.57 4.49 0.71
C GLY A 4 5.36 5.72 -0.17
N SER A 5 5.56 6.92 0.39
CA SER A 5 5.46 8.17 -0.39
C SER A 5 6.60 8.31 -1.38
N MET A 6 7.84 7.95 -1.02
CA MET A 6 8.98 7.95 -1.95
C MET A 6 8.78 6.99 -3.12
N VAL A 7 8.34 5.76 -2.86
CA VAL A 7 8.08 4.76 -3.90
C VAL A 7 6.94 5.20 -4.82
N SER A 8 5.86 5.77 -4.25
CA SER A 8 4.73 6.26 -5.03
C SER A 8 5.09 7.45 -5.93
N SER A 9 5.97 8.33 -5.46
CA SER A 9 6.56 9.41 -6.27
C SER A 9 7.41 8.85 -7.41
N LEU A 10 8.33 7.92 -7.14
CA LEU A 10 9.18 7.30 -8.18
C LEU A 10 8.35 6.56 -9.25
N VAL A 11 7.31 5.84 -8.84
CA VAL A 11 6.41 5.13 -9.75
C VAL A 11 5.55 6.10 -10.56
N SER A 12 5.07 7.20 -9.95
CA SER A 12 4.31 8.24 -10.67
C SER A 12 5.16 9.02 -11.67
N ASP A 13 6.43 9.27 -11.37
CA ASP A 13 7.39 9.89 -12.29
C ASP A 13 7.74 8.95 -13.45
N SER A 14 7.86 7.64 -13.18
CA SER A 14 8.27 6.65 -14.20
C SER A 14 7.14 6.21 -15.14
N PHE A 15 5.92 6.05 -14.64
CA PHE A 15 4.78 5.51 -15.42
C PHE A 15 3.68 6.52 -15.71
N GLY A 16 3.84 7.76 -15.23
CA GLY A 16 2.84 8.81 -15.31
C GLY A 16 1.82 8.73 -14.16
N ARG A 17 1.43 9.90 -13.63
CA ARG A 17 0.57 10.05 -12.45
C ARG A 17 -0.71 9.19 -12.50
N LYS A 18 -1.38 9.09 -13.65
CA LYS A 18 -2.64 8.34 -13.80
C LYS A 18 -2.48 6.84 -13.47
N ARG A 19 -1.34 6.24 -13.86
CA ARG A 19 -1.03 4.83 -13.57
C ARG A 19 -0.53 4.65 -12.13
N GLY A 20 0.22 5.62 -11.60
CA GLY A 20 0.63 5.65 -10.19
C GLY A 20 -0.57 5.64 -9.24
N TYR A 21 -1.57 6.49 -9.46
CA TYR A 21 -2.80 6.50 -8.66
C TYR A 21 -3.57 5.17 -8.74
N LEU A 22 -3.69 4.57 -9.93
CA LEU A 22 -4.34 3.26 -10.09
C LEU A 22 -3.60 2.17 -9.30
N PHE A 23 -2.27 2.16 -9.35
CA PHE A 23 -1.44 1.21 -8.62
C PHE A 23 -1.59 1.37 -7.10
N VAL A 24 -1.54 2.60 -6.59
CA VAL A 24 -1.72 2.89 -5.17
C VAL A 24 -3.11 2.47 -4.68
N THR A 25 -4.15 2.75 -5.46
CA THR A 25 -5.53 2.34 -5.12
C THR A 25 -5.67 0.82 -5.09
N LEU A 26 -5.06 0.10 -6.02
CA LEU A 26 -5.04 -1.36 -6.02
C LEU A 26 -4.31 -1.92 -4.79
N CYS A 27 -3.16 -1.34 -4.43
CA CYS A 27 -2.43 -1.71 -3.22
C CYS A 27 -3.27 -1.46 -1.97
N MET A 28 -3.88 -0.29 -1.81
CA MET A 28 -4.75 0.00 -0.67
C MET A 28 -5.95 -0.96 -0.58
N GLY A 29 -6.55 -1.32 -1.71
CA GLY A 29 -7.65 -2.28 -1.76
C GLY A 29 -7.25 -3.68 -1.29
N PHE A 30 -6.12 -4.19 -1.78
CA PHE A 30 -5.62 -5.53 -1.40
C PHE A 30 -5.06 -5.56 0.02
N PHE A 31 -4.18 -4.62 0.37
CA PHE A 31 -3.54 -4.60 1.68
C PHE A 31 -4.52 -4.17 2.79
N GLY A 32 -5.50 -3.32 2.48
CA GLY A 32 -6.56 -2.94 3.41
C GLY A 32 -7.49 -4.08 3.84
N MET A 33 -7.54 -5.19 3.10
CA MET A 33 -8.30 -6.39 3.44
C MET A 33 -7.53 -7.37 4.35
N LEU A 34 -6.19 -7.34 4.35
CA LEU A 34 -5.36 -8.19 5.21
C LEU A 34 -5.66 -8.07 6.72
N PRO A 35 -5.90 -6.88 7.31
CA PRO A 35 -6.21 -6.78 8.72
C PRO A 35 -7.53 -7.45 9.12
N ALA A 36 -8.46 -7.66 8.18
CA ALA A 36 -9.72 -8.36 8.45
C ALA A 36 -9.55 -9.89 8.61
N ILE A 37 -8.45 -10.44 8.10
CA ILE A 37 -8.12 -11.87 8.16
C ILE A 37 -7.03 -12.14 9.22
N ALA A 38 -6.55 -11.11 9.92
CA ALA A 38 -5.48 -11.24 10.90
C ALA A 38 -5.93 -11.98 12.17
N ILE A 39 -5.38 -13.17 12.41
CA ILE A 39 -5.72 -14.05 13.55
C ILE A 39 -4.95 -13.66 14.84
N GLY A 40 -4.09 -12.64 14.81
CA GLY A 40 -3.31 -12.23 15.98
C GLY A 40 -2.75 -10.81 15.93
N PRO A 41 -2.27 -10.29 17.08
CA PRO A 41 -1.80 -8.90 17.18
C PRO A 41 -0.57 -8.62 16.31
N GLY A 42 0.30 -9.62 16.10
CA GLY A 42 1.47 -9.50 15.22
C GLY A 42 1.10 -9.40 13.74
N THR A 43 0.18 -10.25 13.28
CA THR A 43 -0.31 -10.20 11.88
C THR A 43 -1.14 -8.95 11.62
N TYR A 44 -1.88 -8.47 12.61
CA TYR A 44 -2.59 -7.19 12.55
C TYR A 44 -1.62 -6.01 12.40
N ALA A 45 -0.57 -5.94 13.22
CA ALA A 45 0.42 -4.87 13.16
C ALA A 45 1.17 -4.83 11.81
N VAL A 46 1.56 -6.00 11.28
CA VAL A 46 2.21 -6.10 9.97
C VAL A 46 1.25 -5.70 8.84
N SER A 47 0.00 -6.16 8.90
CA SER A 47 -1.01 -5.80 7.89
C SER A 47 -1.37 -4.31 7.88
N ARG A 48 -1.21 -3.61 9.01
CA ARG A 48 -1.43 -2.17 9.13
C ARG A 48 -0.22 -1.31 8.75
N PHE A 49 0.96 -1.92 8.73
CA PHE A 49 2.21 -1.25 8.36
C PHE A 49 2.42 -1.24 6.84
N LEU A 50 1.93 -2.28 6.16
CA LEU A 50 1.81 -2.39 4.70
C LEU A 50 0.80 -1.38 4.15
#